data_AF-A0A6A3KY09-F1
#
_entry.id   AF-A0A6A3KY09-F1
#
_cell.length_a   1.000
_cell.length_b   1.000
_cell.length_c   1.000
_cell.angle_alpha   90.00
_cell.angle_beta   90.00
_cell.angle_gamma   90.00
#
_symmetry.space_group_name_H-M   'P 1'
#
loop_
_entity.id
_entity.type
_entity.pdbx_description
1 polymer ?
#
loop_
_entity_poly.entity_id
_entity_poly.type
_entity_poly.pdbx_seq_one_letter_code
_entity_poly.pdbx_strand_id
1 'polypeptide(L)'
;MRPSPQPRTRLTRLQKQTLCQKAHDSPGSSYKQLAEWAQDEFGLAAAPHKGTICRVLKAHKDLRMQRSEFGSEKKKMPAAQLQLDENVVEFVMLAELEGICLSGDMIIFYAQELAHKLRIPVEQQPRYGRSWLRRLQCRYGFRWRRSYDESSSTNLSAAKDDLEKIKRVVASYKPRDVFNMDESAFFHNTVPRGSICKTKAPALKQSKARVTMACCANADGTEKLPLLFLGTAEKPRWYKKKPHSLQYMGTSKGWMTTWMYQQWLVHLEEEMAAKNRHILLLVDNASSHGETGLCLKHIRVEKLPPNTTAKIQPIDQGIIFCVKREVLNQKMIR
;
A
#
# COMPACT_ATOMS: atom_id res chain seq x y z
N MET A 1 -55.34 -23.16 -1.29
CA MET A 1 -54.65 -21.90 -0.91
C MET A 1 -53.21 -22.23 -0.54
N ARG A 2 -52.21 -21.70 -1.26
CA ARG A 2 -50.79 -21.87 -0.88
C ARG A 2 -50.47 -20.86 0.24
N PRO A 3 -49.84 -21.26 1.35
CA PRO A 3 -49.47 -20.32 2.40
C PRO A 3 -48.45 -19.31 1.87
N SER A 4 -48.70 -18.04 2.14
CA SER A 4 -47.83 -16.91 1.82
C SER A 4 -46.42 -17.15 2.36
N PRO A 5 -45.34 -16.93 1.58
CA PRO A 5 -43.98 -17.15 2.08
C PRO A 5 -43.65 -16.17 3.20
N GLN A 6 -43.35 -16.69 4.39
CA GLN A 6 -42.89 -15.89 5.52
C GLN A 6 -41.59 -15.13 5.16
N PRO A 7 -41.45 -13.87 5.61
CA PRO A 7 -40.26 -13.06 5.34
C PRO A 7 -38.99 -13.75 5.87
N ARG A 8 -37.94 -13.81 5.04
CA ARG A 8 -36.68 -14.48 5.39
C ARG A 8 -35.92 -13.67 6.44
N THR A 9 -35.91 -14.14 7.68
CA THR A 9 -35.13 -13.55 8.78
C THR A 9 -33.62 -13.68 8.49
N ARG A 10 -32.93 -12.53 8.37
CA ARG A 10 -31.50 -12.47 8.04
C ARG A 10 -30.68 -12.30 9.31
N LEU A 11 -29.98 -13.36 9.72
CA LEU A 11 -29.08 -13.33 10.89
C LEU A 11 -27.79 -12.54 10.60
N THR A 12 -27.36 -11.72 11.55
CA THR A 12 -26.06 -11.03 11.52
C THR A 12 -24.90 -12.00 11.75
N ARG A 13 -23.65 -11.54 11.50
CA ARG A 13 -22.46 -12.38 11.68
C ARG A 13 -22.25 -12.80 13.14
N LEU A 14 -22.51 -11.89 14.09
CA LEU A 14 -22.41 -12.17 15.52
C LEU A 14 -23.47 -13.18 15.96
N GLN A 15 -24.72 -12.99 15.54
CA GLN A 15 -25.82 -13.92 15.82
C GLN A 15 -25.56 -15.34 15.28
N LYS A 16 -24.97 -15.44 14.07
CA LYS A 16 -24.56 -16.75 13.51
C LYS A 16 -23.47 -17.41 14.34
N GLN A 17 -22.53 -16.66 14.89
CA GLN A 17 -21.45 -17.19 15.74
C GLN A 17 -21.99 -17.65 17.10
N THR A 18 -22.84 -16.84 17.75
CA THR A 18 -23.50 -17.21 19.01
C THR A 18 -24.40 -18.44 18.84
N LEU A 19 -25.10 -18.55 17.70
CA LEU A 19 -25.89 -19.74 17.36
C LEU A 19 -25.02 -21.00 17.19
N CYS A 20 -23.84 -20.87 16.58
CA CYS A 20 -22.91 -22.00 16.44
C CYS A 20 -22.32 -22.42 17.79
N GLN A 21 -22.06 -21.47 18.70
CA GLN A 21 -21.62 -21.75 20.06
C GLN A 21 -22.72 -22.46 20.86
N LYS A 22 -23.97 -21.96 20.81
CA LYS A 22 -25.12 -22.61 21.43
C LYS A 22 -25.34 -24.05 20.95
N ALA A 23 -25.19 -24.30 19.64
CA ALA A 23 -25.28 -25.65 19.07
C ALA A 23 -24.12 -26.56 19.49
N HIS A 24 -22.96 -25.99 19.83
CA HIS A 24 -21.82 -26.74 20.36
C HIS A 24 -22.02 -27.12 21.84
N ASP A 25 -22.55 -26.18 22.62
CA ASP A 25 -22.79 -26.35 24.07
C ASP A 25 -24.03 -27.20 24.36
N SER A 26 -24.84 -27.51 23.33
CA SER A 26 -26.05 -28.34 23.44
C SER A 26 -26.12 -29.37 22.29
N PRO A 27 -25.26 -30.41 22.30
CA PRO A 27 -25.06 -31.33 21.17
C PRO A 27 -26.26 -32.25 20.81
N GLY A 28 -27.44 -32.05 21.41
CA GLY A 28 -28.69 -32.76 21.07
C GLY A 28 -29.83 -31.86 20.60
N SER A 29 -29.63 -30.54 20.51
CA SER A 29 -30.69 -29.62 20.12
C SER A 29 -31.08 -29.78 18.65
N SER A 30 -32.37 -29.98 18.40
CA SER A 30 -32.90 -30.00 17.05
C SER A 30 -32.80 -28.62 16.39
N TYR A 31 -32.79 -28.57 15.06
CA TYR A 31 -32.79 -27.30 14.33
C TYR A 31 -34.03 -26.44 14.58
N LYS A 32 -35.14 -27.04 15.04
CA LYS A 32 -36.34 -26.31 15.46
C LYS A 32 -36.10 -25.58 16.79
N GLN A 33 -35.55 -26.30 17.78
CA GLN A 33 -35.21 -25.73 19.09
C GLN A 33 -34.13 -24.64 18.97
N LEU A 34 -33.15 -24.81 18.07
CA LEU A 34 -32.14 -23.77 17.81
C LEU A 34 -32.72 -22.54 17.09
N ALA A 35 -33.78 -22.71 16.31
CA ALA A 35 -34.48 -21.60 15.66
C ALA A 35 -35.35 -20.82 16.66
N GLU A 36 -36.05 -21.52 17.54
CA GLU A 36 -36.84 -20.93 18.63
C GLU A 36 -35.93 -20.19 19.60
N TRP A 37 -34.84 -20.82 20.04
CA TRP A 37 -33.84 -20.14 20.87
C TRP A 37 -33.25 -18.90 20.18
N ALA A 38 -32.95 -18.97 18.89
CA ALA A 38 -32.43 -17.82 18.15
C ALA A 38 -33.48 -16.70 17.98
N GLN A 39 -34.77 -17.04 18.00
CA GLN A 39 -35.83 -16.04 18.00
C GLN A 39 -35.82 -15.25 19.30
N ASP A 40 -35.81 -15.97 20.42
CA ASP A 40 -35.89 -15.39 21.76
C ASP A 40 -34.61 -14.62 22.12
N GLU A 41 -33.44 -15.22 21.90
CA GLU A 41 -32.14 -14.63 22.22
C GLU A 41 -31.84 -13.37 21.40
N PHE A 42 -32.27 -13.34 20.14
CA PHE A 42 -31.94 -12.24 19.23
C PHE A 42 -33.10 -11.27 19.01
N GLY A 43 -34.23 -11.45 19.72
CA GLY A 43 -35.41 -10.60 19.58
C GLY A 43 -35.97 -10.57 18.15
N LEU A 44 -36.00 -11.71 17.46
CA LEU A 44 -36.43 -11.76 16.05
C LEU A 44 -37.95 -11.82 15.97
N ALA A 45 -38.52 -11.11 14.99
CA ALA A 45 -39.96 -11.11 14.72
C ALA A 45 -40.51 -12.52 14.37
N ALA A 46 -39.67 -13.44 13.90
CA ALA A 46 -40.02 -14.82 13.61
C ALA A 46 -38.78 -15.74 13.67
N ALA A 47 -38.99 -16.98 14.08
CA ALA A 47 -37.96 -18.03 14.12
C ALA A 47 -37.27 -18.19 12.75
N PRO A 48 -35.92 -18.22 12.70
CA PRO A 48 -35.21 -18.50 11.47
C PRO A 48 -35.58 -19.87 10.92
N HIS A 49 -35.81 -19.96 9.61
CA HIS A 49 -36.15 -21.24 8.98
C HIS A 49 -35.09 -22.32 9.25
N LYS A 50 -35.52 -23.58 9.42
CA LYS A 50 -34.66 -24.77 9.65
C LYS A 50 -33.48 -24.86 8.66
N GLY A 51 -33.74 -24.55 7.39
CA GLY A 51 -32.72 -24.53 6.32
C GLY A 51 -31.68 -23.41 6.46
N THR A 52 -31.98 -22.33 7.18
CA THR A 52 -31.02 -21.27 7.53
C THR A 52 -30.12 -21.73 8.67
N ILE A 53 -30.68 -22.34 9.73
CA ILE A 53 -29.90 -22.92 10.83
C ILE A 53 -28.93 -23.99 10.31
N CYS A 54 -29.43 -24.93 9.49
CA CYS A 54 -28.61 -25.98 8.88
C CYS A 54 -27.45 -25.42 8.03
N ARG A 55 -27.72 -24.40 7.18
CA ARG A 55 -26.66 -23.76 6.37
C ARG A 55 -25.62 -23.03 7.21
N VAL A 56 -26.04 -22.35 8.28
CA VAL A 56 -25.12 -21.65 9.19
C VAL A 56 -24.21 -22.65 9.91
N LEU A 57 -24.78 -23.74 10.44
CA LEU A 57 -24.01 -24.77 11.15
C LEU A 57 -23.07 -25.55 10.22
N LYS A 58 -23.50 -25.88 8.99
CA LYS A 58 -22.63 -26.52 7.99
C LYS A 58 -21.47 -25.60 7.59
N ALA A 59 -21.75 -24.34 7.25
CA ALA A 59 -20.71 -23.37 6.89
C ALA A 59 -19.70 -23.15 8.04
N HIS A 60 -20.16 -23.18 9.30
CA HIS A 60 -19.28 -23.09 10.46
C HIS A 60 -18.48 -24.39 10.71
N LYS A 61 -19.08 -25.56 10.44
CA LYS A 61 -18.38 -26.85 10.48
C LYS A 61 -17.31 -26.94 9.39
N ASP A 62 -17.57 -26.44 8.18
CA ASP A 62 -16.58 -26.38 7.09
C ASP A 62 -15.44 -25.41 7.42
N LEU A 63 -15.73 -24.27 8.05
CA LEU A 63 -14.72 -23.34 8.59
C LEU A 63 -13.91 -23.95 9.76
N ARG A 64 -14.53 -24.80 10.58
CA ARG A 64 -13.88 -25.50 11.69
C ARG A 64 -13.09 -26.73 11.21
N MET A 65 -13.55 -27.42 10.17
CA MET A 65 -12.84 -28.50 9.47
C MET A 65 -11.64 -27.92 8.70
N GLN A 66 -11.74 -26.72 8.12
CA GLN A 66 -10.57 -25.99 7.62
C GLN A 66 -9.57 -25.61 8.72
N ARG A 67 -10.00 -25.53 9.98
CA ARG A 67 -9.11 -25.39 11.16
C ARG A 67 -8.61 -26.74 11.69
N SER A 68 -9.38 -27.83 11.59
CA SER A 68 -9.03 -29.14 12.16
C SER A 68 -8.38 -30.13 11.18
N GLU A 69 -8.49 -29.92 9.87
CA GLU A 69 -7.71 -30.63 8.84
C GLU A 69 -6.25 -30.15 8.79
N PHE A 70 -5.87 -29.18 9.63
CA PHE A 70 -4.48 -28.86 9.95
C PHE A 70 -3.96 -29.65 11.19
N GLY A 71 -4.74 -30.60 11.71
CA GLY A 71 -4.40 -31.41 12.87
C GLY A 71 -3.76 -32.78 12.59
N SER A 72 -3.45 -33.12 11.34
CA SER A 72 -2.63 -34.30 11.01
C SER A 72 -1.19 -33.88 10.69
N GLU A 73 -0.30 -34.06 11.66
CA GLU A 73 1.16 -34.20 11.54
C GLU A 73 1.86 -33.44 10.39
N LYS A 74 1.68 -32.13 10.29
CA LYS A 74 2.58 -31.29 9.49
C LYS A 74 3.67 -30.72 10.39
N LYS A 75 4.93 -31.03 10.08
CA LYS A 75 6.16 -30.48 10.71
C LYS A 75 5.89 -29.06 11.22
N LYS A 76 6.11 -28.83 12.53
CA LYS A 76 6.10 -27.47 13.12
C LYS A 76 6.95 -26.57 12.22
N MET A 77 6.36 -25.47 11.78
CA MET A 77 7.06 -24.47 10.98
C MET A 77 8.31 -24.01 11.75
N PRO A 78 9.49 -23.93 11.09
CA PRO A 78 10.70 -23.45 11.74
C PRO A 78 10.51 -22.06 12.34
N ALA A 79 11.10 -21.80 13.51
CA ALA A 79 10.94 -20.54 14.23
C ALA A 79 11.40 -19.33 13.39
N ALA A 80 12.48 -19.46 12.63
CA ALA A 80 12.95 -18.41 11.73
C ALA A 80 11.94 -18.08 10.61
N GLN A 81 11.24 -19.10 10.07
CA GLN A 81 10.18 -18.90 9.08
C GLN A 81 8.95 -18.22 9.71
N LEU A 82 8.59 -18.59 10.94
CA LEU A 82 7.50 -17.95 11.67
C LEU A 82 7.81 -16.47 11.90
N GLN A 83 9.01 -16.16 12.40
CA GLN A 83 9.45 -14.79 12.66
C GLN A 83 9.48 -13.94 11.38
N LEU A 84 9.99 -14.51 10.28
CA LEU A 84 9.99 -13.85 8.98
C LEU A 84 8.56 -13.58 8.52
N ASP A 85 7.69 -14.59 8.56
CA ASP A 85 6.30 -14.47 8.12
C ASP A 85 5.53 -13.44 8.95
N GLU A 86 5.69 -13.41 10.28
CA GLU A 86 5.05 -12.44 11.18
C GLU A 86 5.44 -10.99 10.82
N ASN A 87 6.72 -10.74 10.58
CA ASN A 87 7.21 -9.41 10.21
C ASN A 87 6.75 -9.00 8.79
N VAL A 88 6.71 -9.94 7.83
CA VAL A 88 6.14 -9.67 6.51
C VAL A 88 4.64 -9.40 6.61
N VAL A 89 3.94 -10.12 7.48
CA VAL A 89 2.51 -9.95 7.71
C VAL A 89 2.22 -8.60 8.34
N GLU A 90 2.97 -8.23 9.37
CA GLU A 90 2.91 -6.91 10.01
C GLU A 90 3.17 -5.81 8.99
N PHE A 91 4.18 -5.96 8.15
CA PHE A 91 4.48 -5.02 7.07
C PHE A 91 3.33 -4.87 6.06
N VAL A 92 2.70 -5.98 5.65
CA VAL A 92 1.53 -5.93 4.76
C VAL A 92 0.35 -5.26 5.45
N MET A 93 0.13 -5.53 6.74
CA MET A 93 -0.91 -4.86 7.54
C MET A 93 -0.61 -3.37 7.70
N LEU A 94 0.64 -2.97 7.94
CA LEU A 94 1.05 -1.58 8.02
C LEU A 94 0.87 -0.86 6.68
N ALA A 95 1.25 -1.49 5.57
CA ALA A 95 0.99 -0.92 4.25
C ALA A 95 -0.52 -0.79 3.95
N GLU A 96 -1.33 -1.76 4.38
CA GLU A 96 -2.80 -1.68 4.28
C GLU A 96 -3.37 -0.54 5.16
N LEU A 97 -2.85 -0.37 6.39
CA LEU A 97 -3.19 0.73 7.30
C LEU A 97 -2.84 2.11 6.71
N GLU A 98 -1.73 2.18 5.98
CA GLU A 98 -1.24 3.40 5.31
C GLU A 98 -1.85 3.61 3.92
N GLY A 99 -2.75 2.73 3.46
CA GLY A 99 -3.40 2.80 2.15
C GLY A 99 -2.44 2.58 0.96
N ILE A 100 -1.32 1.92 1.21
CA ILE A 100 -0.28 1.66 0.22
C ILE A 100 -0.57 0.32 -0.46
N CYS A 101 -0.69 0.36 -1.79
CA CYS A 101 -0.81 -0.85 -2.59
C CYS A 101 0.54 -1.57 -2.68
N LEU A 102 0.60 -2.81 -2.21
CA LEU A 102 1.78 -3.67 -2.34
C LEU A 102 1.61 -4.65 -3.49
N SER A 103 2.56 -4.64 -4.43
CA SER A 103 2.67 -5.71 -5.44
C SER A 103 3.25 -6.98 -4.82
N GLY A 104 3.04 -8.12 -5.48
CA GLY A 104 3.63 -9.39 -5.02
C GLY A 104 5.16 -9.35 -5.01
N ASP A 105 5.77 -8.69 -6.00
CA ASP A 105 7.22 -8.56 -6.11
C ASP A 105 7.79 -7.67 -4.99
N MET A 106 7.06 -6.64 -4.56
CA MET A 106 7.43 -5.82 -3.40
C MET A 106 7.45 -6.62 -2.10
N ILE A 107 6.47 -7.51 -1.90
CA ILE A 107 6.40 -8.38 -0.71
C ILE A 107 7.56 -9.38 -0.72
N ILE A 108 7.86 -9.95 -1.89
CA ILE A 108 8.99 -10.88 -2.07
C ILE A 108 10.32 -10.18 -1.77
N PHE A 109 10.54 -9.01 -2.37
CA PHE A 109 11.74 -8.20 -2.12
C PHE A 109 11.88 -7.84 -0.64
N TYR A 110 10.79 -7.40 0.00
CA TYR A 110 10.82 -7.09 1.43
C TYR A 110 11.18 -8.30 2.30
N ALA A 111 10.67 -9.48 1.98
CA ALA A 111 10.96 -10.69 2.73
C ALA A 111 12.42 -11.14 2.59
N GLN A 112 13.06 -10.88 1.45
CA GLN A 112 14.50 -11.11 1.25
C GLN A 112 15.34 -10.17 2.12
N GLU A 113 15.06 -8.87 2.02
CA GLU A 113 15.76 -7.85 2.82
C GLU A 113 15.60 -8.07 4.33
N LEU A 114 14.40 -8.46 4.74
CA LEU A 114 14.09 -8.73 6.14
C LEU A 114 14.83 -9.96 6.66
N ALA A 115 14.98 -11.01 5.86
CA ALA A 115 15.77 -12.18 6.26
C ALA A 115 17.25 -11.84 6.47
N HIS A 116 17.81 -10.95 5.65
CA HIS A 116 19.15 -10.41 5.87
C HIS A 116 19.23 -9.61 7.19
N LYS A 117 18.27 -8.73 7.46
CA LYS A 117 18.22 -7.92 8.69
C LYS A 117 18.06 -8.75 9.96
N LEU A 118 17.22 -9.79 9.90
CA LEU A 118 17.02 -10.75 10.98
C LEU A 118 18.16 -11.77 11.11
N ARG A 119 19.17 -11.71 10.22
CA ARG A 119 20.32 -12.62 10.17
C ARG A 119 19.90 -14.09 10.10
N ILE A 120 18.85 -14.37 9.34
CA ILE A 120 18.38 -15.74 9.12
C ILE A 120 19.40 -16.45 8.22
N PRO A 121 20.00 -17.58 8.63
CA PRO A 121 20.95 -18.33 7.81
C PRO A 121 20.34 -18.73 6.47
N VAL A 122 21.14 -18.70 5.40
CA VAL A 122 20.67 -18.99 4.04
C VAL A 122 20.02 -20.39 3.96
N GLU A 123 20.52 -21.37 4.72
CA GLU A 123 19.93 -22.72 4.74
C GLU A 123 18.51 -22.75 5.33
N GLN A 124 18.15 -21.76 6.15
CA GLN A 124 16.85 -21.65 6.82
C GLN A 124 15.90 -20.71 6.08
N GLN A 125 16.37 -19.99 5.06
CA GLN A 125 15.54 -19.08 4.29
C GLN A 125 14.64 -19.84 3.32
N PRO A 126 13.39 -19.37 3.13
CA PRO A 126 12.53 -19.93 2.11
C PRO A 126 13.05 -19.55 0.72
N ARG A 127 12.75 -20.39 -0.27
CA ARG A 127 12.93 -20.01 -1.67
C ARG A 127 11.90 -18.94 -2.05
N TYR A 128 12.36 -17.69 -2.09
CA TYR A 128 11.56 -16.53 -2.47
C TYR A 128 11.08 -16.62 -3.91
N GLY A 129 9.80 -16.30 -4.12
CA GLY A 129 9.15 -16.37 -5.43
C GLY A 129 7.64 -16.46 -5.31
N ARG A 130 6.95 -16.52 -6.46
CA ARG A 130 5.48 -16.53 -6.53
C ARG A 130 4.83 -17.65 -5.72
N SER A 131 5.44 -18.83 -5.71
CA SER A 131 4.94 -19.98 -4.94
C SER A 131 5.06 -19.77 -3.43
N TRP A 132 6.12 -19.11 -2.96
CA TRP A 132 6.27 -18.74 -1.55
C TRP A 132 5.21 -17.69 -1.16
N LEU A 133 5.07 -16.63 -1.95
CA LEU A 133 4.08 -15.58 -1.71
C LEU A 133 2.66 -16.15 -1.67
N ARG A 134 2.30 -17.04 -2.60
CA ARG A 134 1.00 -17.71 -2.60
C ARG A 134 0.76 -18.49 -1.30
N ARG A 135 1.78 -19.21 -0.81
CA ARG A 135 1.67 -19.96 0.46
C ARG A 135 1.53 -19.02 1.66
N LEU A 136 2.26 -17.91 1.69
CA LEU A 136 2.13 -16.87 2.72
C LEU A 136 0.70 -16.29 2.73
N GLN A 137 0.19 -15.91 1.55
CA GLN A 137 -1.16 -15.40 1.39
C GLN A 137 -2.23 -16.40 1.87
N CYS A 138 -2.11 -17.67 1.49
CA CYS A 138 -3.00 -18.71 1.97
C CYS A 138 -2.91 -18.89 3.50
N ARG A 139 -1.71 -18.82 4.09
CA ARG A 139 -1.48 -19.07 5.52
C ARG A 139 -2.05 -17.96 6.41
N TYR A 140 -1.90 -16.71 5.99
CA TYR A 140 -2.31 -15.53 6.78
C TYR A 140 -3.60 -14.87 6.26
N GLY A 141 -4.22 -15.46 5.25
CA GLY A 141 -5.52 -15.00 4.74
C GLY A 141 -5.47 -13.72 3.91
N PHE A 142 -4.30 -13.34 3.40
CA PHE A 142 -4.17 -12.21 2.47
C PHE A 142 -4.88 -12.53 1.16
N ARG A 143 -5.66 -11.57 0.68
CA ARG A 143 -6.31 -11.66 -0.63
C ARG A 143 -5.87 -10.48 -1.47
N TRP A 144 -5.54 -10.78 -2.72
CA TRP A 144 -5.38 -9.73 -3.71
C TRP A 144 -6.71 -8.98 -3.87
N ARG A 145 -6.69 -7.67 -3.62
CA ARG A 145 -7.77 -6.77 -3.97
C ARG A 145 -7.29 -5.92 -5.12
N ARG A 146 -8.05 -5.89 -6.22
CA ARG A 146 -7.86 -4.83 -7.22
C ARG A 146 -8.37 -3.53 -6.59
N SER A 147 -7.50 -2.55 -6.49
CA SER A 147 -7.89 -1.17 -6.24
C SER A 147 -8.76 -0.73 -7.41
N TYR A 148 -10.03 -0.44 -7.14
CA TYR A 148 -10.84 0.37 -8.05
C TYR A 148 -10.81 1.78 -7.46
N ASP A 149 -9.90 2.59 -7.99
CA ASP A 149 -10.01 4.04 -7.95
C ASP A 149 -9.40 4.59 -9.25
N GLU A 150 -10.17 5.43 -9.94
CA GLU A 150 -9.87 6.15 -11.19
C GLU A 150 -9.20 5.45 -12.39
N SER A 151 -9.11 4.11 -12.43
CA SER A 151 -8.50 3.40 -13.57
C SER A 151 -9.48 3.09 -14.72
N SER A 152 -10.69 3.68 -14.75
CA SER A 152 -11.70 3.42 -15.79
C SER A 152 -11.61 4.33 -17.01
N SER A 153 -10.63 5.24 -17.11
CA SER A 153 -10.46 6.09 -18.30
C SER A 153 -9.03 6.21 -18.82
N THR A 154 -8.07 5.38 -18.39
CA THR A 154 -6.76 5.34 -19.07
C THR A 154 -6.88 4.56 -20.36
N ASN A 155 -7.14 5.27 -21.47
CA ASN A 155 -6.91 4.77 -22.82
C ASN A 155 -5.40 4.59 -23.03
N LEU A 156 -4.86 3.44 -22.61
CA LEU A 156 -3.47 3.05 -22.91
C LEU A 156 -3.22 3.03 -24.43
N SER A 157 -4.27 2.85 -25.24
CA SER A 157 -4.23 3.01 -26.70
C SER A 157 -3.85 4.43 -27.11
N ALA A 158 -4.43 5.46 -26.47
CA ALA A 158 -4.14 6.86 -26.77
C ALA A 158 -2.74 7.29 -26.30
N ALA A 159 -2.24 6.69 -25.21
CA ALA A 159 -0.90 6.97 -24.69
C ALA A 159 0.22 6.13 -25.34
N LYS A 160 -0.12 5.18 -26.22
CA LYS A 160 0.84 4.22 -26.77
C LYS A 160 1.89 4.91 -27.63
N ASP A 161 1.47 5.81 -28.50
CA ASP A 161 2.38 6.50 -29.43
C ASP A 161 3.34 7.43 -28.67
N ASP A 162 2.85 8.13 -27.66
CA ASP A 162 3.69 8.99 -26.81
C ASP A 162 4.66 8.17 -25.98
N LEU A 163 4.24 7.03 -25.44
CA LEU A 163 5.13 6.12 -24.74
C LEU A 163 6.23 5.56 -25.67
N GLU A 164 5.89 5.21 -26.91
CA GLU A 164 6.90 4.76 -27.89
C GLU A 164 7.89 5.88 -28.24
N LYS A 165 7.45 7.14 -28.33
CA LYS A 165 8.38 8.28 -28.48
C LYS A 165 9.32 8.39 -27.29
N ILE A 166 8.80 8.37 -26.06
CA ILE A 166 9.61 8.46 -24.85
C ILE A 166 10.60 7.29 -24.77
N LYS A 167 10.17 6.06 -25.09
CA LYS A 167 11.07 4.89 -25.15
C LYS A 167 12.23 5.09 -26.14
N ARG A 168 11.97 5.66 -27.32
CA ARG A 168 13.03 5.96 -28.29
C ARG A 168 14.02 7.00 -27.75
N VAL A 169 13.52 8.02 -27.07
CA VAL A 169 14.38 9.02 -26.41
C VAL A 169 15.19 8.38 -25.30
N VAL A 170 14.57 7.60 -24.40
CA VAL A 170 15.27 6.87 -23.34
C VAL A 170 16.37 5.96 -23.91
N ALA A 171 16.11 5.29 -25.04
CA ALA A 171 17.07 4.41 -25.69
C ALA A 171 18.30 5.13 -26.27
N SER A 172 18.24 6.45 -26.49
CA SER A 172 19.41 7.23 -26.92
C SER A 172 20.32 7.67 -25.76
N TYR A 173 19.96 7.36 -24.51
CA TYR A 173 20.74 7.67 -23.31
C TYR A 173 21.22 6.38 -22.66
N LYS A 174 22.36 6.46 -21.95
CA LYS A 174 22.80 5.36 -21.08
C LYS A 174 21.88 5.32 -19.85
N PRO A 175 21.58 4.13 -19.27
CA PRO A 175 20.74 4.02 -18.09
C PRO A 175 21.18 4.92 -16.92
N ARG A 176 22.50 5.07 -16.72
CA ARG A 176 23.05 5.96 -15.70
C ARG A 176 22.62 7.43 -15.85
N ASP A 177 22.36 7.87 -17.08
CA ASP A 177 22.04 9.25 -17.48
C ASP A 177 20.52 9.47 -17.66
N VAL A 178 19.70 8.45 -17.39
CA VAL A 178 18.23 8.56 -17.40
C VAL A 178 17.76 8.66 -15.97
N PHE A 179 17.26 9.83 -15.59
CA PHE A 179 16.70 10.11 -14.28
C PHE A 179 15.18 10.11 -14.34
N ASN A 180 14.57 9.75 -13.22
CA ASN A 180 13.15 9.94 -12.98
C ASN A 180 12.98 10.73 -11.69
N MET A 181 12.04 11.67 -11.68
CA MET A 181 11.66 12.46 -10.52
C MET A 181 10.15 12.39 -10.30
N ASP A 182 9.75 12.26 -9.04
CA ASP A 182 8.36 12.42 -8.63
C ASP A 182 8.25 12.90 -7.18
N GLU A 183 7.11 13.47 -6.83
CA GLU A 183 6.79 13.93 -5.50
C GLU A 183 5.74 13.10 -4.80
N SER A 184 5.92 12.96 -3.48
CA SER A 184 4.92 12.33 -2.63
C SER A 184 4.67 13.13 -1.38
N ALA A 185 3.39 13.39 -1.10
CA ALA A 185 2.99 13.98 0.16
C ALA A 185 3.19 12.98 1.31
N PHE A 186 3.80 13.45 2.38
CA PHE A 186 3.91 12.80 3.67
C PHE A 186 3.09 13.55 4.72
N PHE A 187 2.06 12.89 5.24
CA PHE A 187 1.16 13.47 6.23
C PHE A 187 1.67 13.13 7.64
N HIS A 188 2.49 14.02 8.20
CA HIS A 188 3.20 13.73 9.45
C HIS A 188 2.31 13.81 10.70
N ASN A 189 1.15 14.48 10.63
CA ASN A 189 0.20 14.68 11.73
C ASN A 189 -1.18 14.07 11.46
N THR A 190 -1.37 13.26 10.42
CA THR A 190 -2.69 12.67 10.14
C THR A 190 -3.09 11.68 11.23
N VAL A 191 -4.21 11.95 11.87
CA VAL A 191 -4.99 10.96 12.60
C VAL A 191 -5.67 10.06 11.56
N PRO A 192 -5.73 8.72 11.75
CA PRO A 192 -6.33 7.79 10.78
C PRO A 192 -7.73 8.22 10.31
N ARG A 193 -8.07 7.96 9.04
CA ARG A 193 -9.42 8.20 8.46
C ARG A 193 -10.54 7.37 9.12
N GLY A 194 -10.16 6.39 9.95
CA GLY A 194 -11.04 5.59 10.78
C GLY A 194 -10.22 4.82 11.83
N SER A 195 -10.89 4.39 12.89
CA SER A 195 -10.32 3.60 13.99
C SER A 195 -10.97 2.22 14.02
N ILE A 196 -10.22 1.17 14.38
CA ILE A 196 -10.80 -0.11 14.80
C ILE A 196 -11.43 0.13 16.17
N CYS A 197 -12.75 0.32 16.20
CA CYS A 197 -13.48 0.56 17.44
C CYS A 197 -14.30 -0.68 17.86
N LYS A 198 -14.34 -0.98 19.16
CA LYS A 198 -15.29 -1.96 19.73
C LYS A 198 -16.74 -1.42 19.76
N THR A 199 -16.94 -0.11 19.70
CA THR A 199 -18.24 0.59 19.69
C THR A 199 -18.19 1.80 18.74
N LYS A 200 -19.34 2.34 18.31
CA LYS A 200 -19.39 3.53 17.43
C LYS A 200 -18.73 4.75 18.11
N ALA A 201 -17.76 5.37 17.45
CA ALA A 201 -17.10 6.60 17.88
C ALA A 201 -17.32 7.72 16.83
N PRO A 202 -17.32 9.01 17.22
CA PRO A 202 -17.45 10.13 16.30
C PRO A 202 -16.25 10.23 15.34
N ALA A 203 -16.47 10.85 14.18
CA ALA A 203 -15.44 11.03 13.16
C ALA A 203 -14.33 11.97 13.67
N LEU A 204 -13.07 11.51 13.61
CA LEU A 204 -11.91 12.30 14.02
C LEU A 204 -11.57 13.35 12.95
N LYS A 205 -11.40 14.61 13.37
CA LYS A 205 -11.02 15.71 12.49
C LYS A 205 -9.58 15.52 12.02
N GLN A 206 -9.40 15.33 10.71
CA GLN A 206 -8.07 15.09 10.14
C GLN A 206 -7.22 16.36 10.16
N SER A 207 -6.00 16.26 10.68
CA SER A 207 -4.98 17.27 10.41
C SER A 207 -4.50 17.12 8.96
N LYS A 208 -4.54 18.21 8.19
CA LYS A 208 -4.01 18.27 6.81
C LYS A 208 -2.54 18.67 6.77
N ALA A 209 -1.86 18.74 7.93
CA ALA A 209 -0.45 19.11 7.98
C ALA A 209 0.39 18.03 7.29
N ARG A 210 1.09 18.45 6.24
CA ARG A 210 1.88 17.60 5.35
C ARG A 210 3.23 18.24 5.05
N VAL A 211 4.17 17.39 4.68
CA VAL A 211 5.42 17.78 4.04
C VAL A 211 5.48 16.96 2.76
N THR A 212 5.76 17.59 1.62
CA THR A 212 5.94 16.88 0.35
C THR A 212 7.42 16.57 0.18
N MET A 213 7.73 15.37 -0.32
CA MET A 213 9.08 14.93 -0.59
C MET A 213 9.20 14.65 -2.08
N ALA A 214 10.13 15.32 -2.76
CA ALA A 214 10.52 14.98 -4.12
C ALA A 214 11.71 14.02 -4.08
N CYS A 215 11.56 12.90 -4.79
CA CYS A 215 12.60 11.91 -4.99
C CYS A 215 13.09 11.99 -6.43
N CYS A 216 14.40 11.82 -6.65
CA CYS A 216 14.95 11.68 -7.99
C CYS A 216 16.11 10.68 -7.98
N ALA A 217 16.11 9.75 -8.93
CA ALA A 217 17.12 8.70 -9.06
C ALA A 217 17.31 8.28 -10.52
N ASN A 218 18.48 7.74 -10.84
CA ASN A 218 18.78 7.25 -12.18
C ASN A 218 18.32 5.81 -12.41
N ALA A 219 18.22 5.40 -13.68
CA ALA A 219 17.57 4.15 -14.09
C ALA A 219 18.35 2.89 -13.71
N ASP A 220 19.68 2.96 -13.55
CA ASP A 220 20.49 1.83 -13.06
C ASP A 220 20.69 1.84 -11.53
N GLY A 221 20.17 2.85 -10.83
CA GLY A 221 20.17 2.96 -9.38
C GLY A 221 21.52 3.33 -8.76
N THR A 222 22.54 3.69 -9.57
CA THR A 222 23.86 4.08 -9.05
C THR A 222 23.85 5.47 -8.40
N GLU A 223 22.92 6.34 -8.79
CA GLU A 223 22.85 7.72 -8.33
C GLU A 223 21.44 8.08 -7.87
N LYS A 224 21.38 8.75 -6.71
CA LYS A 224 20.17 9.30 -6.12
C LYS A 224 20.46 10.76 -5.82
N LEU A 225 19.64 11.66 -6.33
CA LEU A 225 19.79 13.07 -6.03
C LEU A 225 19.37 13.34 -4.57
N PRO A 226 19.88 14.42 -3.95
CA PRO A 226 19.42 14.86 -2.64
C PRO A 226 17.90 14.98 -2.58
N LEU A 227 17.31 14.52 -1.47
CA LEU A 227 15.88 14.66 -1.25
C LEU A 227 15.51 16.13 -1.06
N LEU A 228 14.48 16.57 -1.80
CA LEU A 228 13.89 17.89 -1.64
C LEU A 228 12.59 17.77 -0.83
N PHE A 229 12.55 18.45 0.31
CA PHE A 229 11.36 18.55 1.14
C PHE A 229 10.67 19.90 0.97
N LEU A 230 9.34 19.87 0.83
CA LEU A 230 8.49 21.05 0.71
C LEU A 230 7.54 21.10 1.89
N GLY A 231 7.61 22.16 2.68
CA GLY A 231 6.74 22.36 3.83
C GLY A 231 6.01 23.70 3.77
N THR A 232 5.04 23.90 4.67
CA THR A 232 4.29 25.17 4.73
C THR A 232 5.08 26.31 5.38
N ALA A 233 6.01 25.98 6.27
CA ALA A 233 6.85 26.97 6.94
C ALA A 233 8.04 27.33 6.06
N GLU A 234 8.32 28.62 5.88
CA GLU A 234 9.52 29.08 5.19
C GLU A 234 10.80 28.61 5.89
N LYS A 235 10.85 28.78 7.22
CA LYS A 235 11.95 28.32 8.08
C LYS A 235 11.39 27.54 9.27
N PRO A 236 11.25 26.21 9.18
CA PRO A 236 10.77 25.40 10.30
C PRO A 236 11.76 25.45 11.47
N ARG A 237 11.28 25.22 12.70
CA ARG A 237 12.12 25.29 13.91
C ARG A 237 13.34 24.37 13.85
N TRP A 238 13.22 23.23 13.17
CA TRP A 238 14.30 22.25 13.00
C TRP A 238 15.29 22.61 11.88
N TYR A 239 15.05 23.67 11.08
CA TYR A 239 15.88 24.03 9.92
C TYR A 239 17.34 24.26 10.28
N LYS A 240 17.62 24.85 11.46
CA LYS A 240 18.99 25.06 11.97
C LYS A 240 19.75 23.76 12.23
N LYS A 241 19.04 22.65 12.43
CA LYS A 241 19.57 21.30 12.67
C LYS A 241 19.45 20.40 11.44
N LYS A 242 19.09 20.97 10.29
CA LYS A 242 18.92 20.24 9.04
C LYS A 242 20.28 19.67 8.59
N PRO A 243 20.36 18.38 8.19
CA PRO A 243 21.55 17.85 7.53
C PRO A 243 21.90 18.64 6.27
N HIS A 244 23.19 18.86 5.99
CA HIS A 244 23.62 19.60 4.80
C HIS A 244 23.10 19.00 3.49
N SER A 245 22.97 17.68 3.43
CA SER A 245 22.48 16.93 2.26
C SER A 245 20.96 17.00 2.07
N LEU A 246 20.20 17.53 3.04
CA LEU A 246 18.75 17.66 2.90
C LEU A 246 18.44 18.98 2.21
N GLN A 247 17.65 19.00 1.15
CA GLN A 247 17.09 20.25 0.62
C GLN A 247 15.72 20.50 1.24
N TYR A 248 15.42 21.74 1.59
CA TYR A 248 14.10 22.11 2.13
C TYR A 248 13.70 23.48 1.60
N MET A 249 12.46 23.58 1.13
CA MET A 249 11.89 24.83 0.65
C MET A 249 10.48 25.01 1.24
N GLY A 250 10.14 26.23 1.65
CA GLY A 250 8.81 26.55 2.14
C GLY A 250 7.90 27.03 1.01
N THR A 251 6.68 26.49 0.93
CA THR A 251 5.62 26.98 0.03
C THR A 251 4.33 27.15 0.80
N SER A 252 3.47 28.09 0.42
CA SER A 252 2.24 28.40 1.17
C SER A 252 1.34 27.18 1.46
N LYS A 253 1.36 26.16 0.58
CA LYS A 253 0.56 24.93 0.73
C LYS A 253 1.37 23.66 0.99
N GLY A 254 2.71 23.76 1.08
CA GLY A 254 3.62 22.62 1.17
C GLY A 254 3.58 21.71 -0.06
N TRP A 255 3.31 22.30 -1.24
CA TRP A 255 3.24 21.64 -2.55
C TRP A 255 4.33 22.16 -3.48
N MET A 256 4.65 21.37 -4.51
CA MET A 256 5.47 21.84 -5.62
C MET A 256 4.73 22.95 -6.37
N THR A 257 5.45 24.00 -6.72
CA THR A 257 4.98 25.06 -7.62
C THR A 257 5.89 25.10 -8.83
N THR A 258 5.41 25.64 -9.94
CA THR A 258 6.23 25.80 -11.15
C THR A 258 7.53 26.55 -10.88
N TRP A 259 7.46 27.66 -10.14
CA TRP A 259 8.64 28.41 -9.75
C TRP A 259 9.64 27.54 -8.97
N MET A 260 9.16 26.73 -8.00
CA MET A 260 10.04 25.90 -7.19
C MET A 260 10.68 24.77 -7.99
N TYR A 261 9.89 24.13 -8.86
CA TYR A 261 10.38 23.13 -9.80
C TYR A 261 11.47 23.73 -10.71
N GLN A 262 11.26 24.93 -11.23
CA GLN A 262 12.23 25.63 -12.06
C GLN A 262 13.53 25.95 -11.31
N GLN A 263 13.45 26.42 -10.06
CA GLN A 263 14.64 26.66 -9.24
C GLN A 263 15.43 25.37 -8.99
N TRP A 264 14.74 24.29 -8.66
CA TRP A 264 15.36 22.97 -8.50
C TRP A 264 16.01 22.49 -9.79
N LEU A 265 15.35 22.69 -10.93
CA LEU A 265 15.84 22.27 -12.24
C LEU A 265 17.06 23.08 -12.71
N VAL A 266 17.10 24.40 -12.43
CA VAL A 266 18.27 25.25 -12.69
C VAL A 266 19.47 24.80 -11.87
N HIS A 267 19.27 24.50 -10.59
CA HIS A 267 20.35 23.98 -9.76
C HIS A 267 20.88 22.64 -10.28
N LEU A 268 19.98 21.74 -10.70
CA LEU A 268 20.38 20.48 -11.32
C LEU A 268 21.15 20.71 -12.63
N GLU A 269 20.73 21.68 -13.46
CA GLU A 269 21.42 22.04 -14.71
C GLU A 269 22.84 22.54 -14.43
N GLU A 270 23.04 23.37 -13.40
CA GLU A 270 24.37 23.83 -12.97
C GLU A 270 25.25 22.65 -12.51
N GLU A 271 24.71 21.72 -11.73
CA GLU A 271 25.44 20.51 -11.30
C GLU A 271 25.83 19.63 -12.49
N MET A 272 24.93 19.44 -13.45
CA MET A 272 25.18 18.62 -14.64
C MET A 272 26.17 19.31 -15.60
N ALA A 273 26.09 20.64 -15.72
CA ALA A 273 27.06 21.45 -16.46
C ALA A 273 28.46 21.37 -15.84
N ALA A 274 28.58 21.47 -14.51
CA ALA A 274 29.85 21.34 -13.81
C ALA A 274 30.49 19.96 -14.00
N LYS A 275 29.66 18.92 -14.18
CA LYS A 275 30.10 17.54 -14.50
C LYS A 275 30.27 17.28 -16.00
N ASN A 276 30.00 18.27 -16.86
CA ASN A 276 29.92 18.14 -18.32
C ASN A 276 29.09 16.91 -18.76
N ARG A 277 27.92 16.76 -18.14
CA ARG A 277 27.08 15.56 -18.27
C ARG A 277 25.73 15.93 -18.84
N HIS A 278 25.27 15.17 -19.84
CA HIS A 278 23.93 15.32 -20.39
C HIS A 278 23.01 14.22 -19.87
N ILE A 279 21.88 14.59 -19.29
CA ILE A 279 20.91 13.66 -18.73
C ILE A 279 19.52 13.85 -19.35
N LEU A 280 18.75 12.77 -19.32
CA LEU A 280 17.31 12.77 -19.57
C LEU A 280 16.59 12.73 -18.22
N LEU A 281 15.68 13.66 -17.96
CA LEU A 281 14.85 13.71 -16.77
C LEU A 281 13.39 13.41 -17.13
N LEU A 282 12.87 12.29 -16.63
CA LEU A 282 11.48 11.88 -16.76
C LEU A 282 10.66 12.37 -15.56
N VAL A 283 9.56 13.07 -15.82
CA VAL A 283 8.61 13.56 -14.80
C VAL A 283 7.18 13.25 -15.20
N ASP A 284 6.24 13.30 -14.26
CA ASP A 284 4.82 13.20 -14.61
C ASP A 284 4.33 14.49 -15.31
N ASN A 285 3.12 14.46 -15.87
CA ASN A 285 2.52 15.61 -16.53
C ASN A 285 1.78 16.55 -15.56
N ALA A 286 2.35 16.81 -14.38
CA ALA A 286 1.79 17.79 -13.45
C ALA A 286 1.99 19.22 -13.99
N SER A 287 1.01 20.10 -13.71
CA SER A 287 1.09 21.52 -14.09
C SER A 287 2.23 22.27 -13.41
N SER A 288 2.72 21.77 -12.27
CA SER A 288 3.91 22.27 -11.59
C SER A 288 5.20 21.97 -12.34
N HIS A 289 5.25 20.96 -13.21
CA HIS A 289 6.45 20.60 -13.97
C HIS A 289 6.61 21.45 -15.23
N GLY A 290 6.57 22.78 -15.07
CA GLY A 290 6.73 23.72 -16.17
C GLY A 290 8.17 24.20 -16.31
N GLU A 291 8.73 24.04 -17.51
CA GLU A 291 10.09 24.39 -17.92
C GLU A 291 10.15 25.64 -18.81
N THR A 292 9.00 26.24 -19.13
CA THR A 292 8.91 27.41 -20.01
C THR A 292 9.78 28.57 -19.50
N GLY A 293 10.62 29.11 -20.38
CA GLY A 293 11.52 30.22 -20.08
C GLY A 293 12.88 29.81 -19.51
N LEU A 294 13.12 28.50 -19.29
CA LEU A 294 14.44 28.00 -18.90
C LEU A 294 15.29 27.65 -20.12
N CYS A 295 16.60 27.94 -20.04
CA CYS A 295 17.59 27.50 -21.01
C CYS A 295 18.38 26.32 -20.42
N LEU A 296 17.95 25.09 -20.74
CA LEU A 296 18.59 23.86 -20.28
C LEU A 296 19.41 23.26 -21.43
N LYS A 297 20.72 23.08 -21.23
CA LYS A 297 21.63 22.52 -22.23
C LYS A 297 22.08 21.10 -21.87
N HIS A 298 22.15 20.81 -20.58
CA HIS A 298 22.60 19.54 -20.03
C HIS A 298 21.44 18.64 -19.64
N ILE A 299 20.26 19.20 -19.39
CA ILE A 299 19.06 18.44 -19.04
C ILE A 299 18.04 18.52 -20.16
N ARG A 300 17.63 17.35 -20.65
CA ARG A 300 16.41 17.19 -21.44
C ARG A 300 15.30 16.71 -20.51
N VAL A 301 14.19 17.45 -20.44
CA VAL A 301 13.00 17.02 -19.69
C VAL A 301 12.01 16.36 -20.63
N GLU A 302 11.47 15.20 -20.25
CA GLU A 302 10.36 14.54 -20.96
C GLU A 302 9.24 14.24 -19.96
N LYS A 303 8.00 14.61 -20.32
CA LYS A 303 6.82 14.39 -19.49
C LYS A 303 6.14 13.10 -19.89
N LEU A 304 5.84 12.27 -18.91
CA LEU A 304 5.07 11.05 -19.13
C LEU A 304 3.63 11.40 -19.57
N PRO A 305 2.96 10.54 -20.36
CA PRO A 305 1.60 10.83 -20.81
C PRO A 305 0.63 11.03 -19.63
N PRO A 306 -0.39 11.89 -19.77
CA PRO A 306 -1.34 12.15 -18.70
C PRO A 306 -2.04 10.87 -18.24
N ASN A 307 -2.37 10.80 -16.95
CA ASN A 307 -3.05 9.67 -16.29
C ASN A 307 -2.28 8.33 -16.34
N THR A 308 -0.98 8.33 -16.66
CA THR A 308 -0.19 7.09 -16.69
C THR A 308 0.67 6.86 -15.43
N THR A 309 0.78 7.88 -14.56
CA THR A 309 1.68 7.92 -13.39
C THR A 309 1.65 6.62 -12.58
N ALA A 310 0.47 6.19 -12.14
CA ALA A 310 0.31 4.97 -11.32
C ALA A 310 0.78 3.66 -11.97
N LYS A 311 0.95 3.62 -13.30
CA LYS A 311 1.33 2.42 -14.06
C LYS A 311 2.77 2.45 -14.57
N ILE A 312 3.30 3.62 -14.92
CA ILE A 312 4.57 3.71 -15.64
C ILE A 312 5.63 4.53 -14.94
N GLN A 313 5.28 5.36 -13.94
CA GLN A 313 6.24 6.19 -13.23
C GLN A 313 7.19 5.32 -12.40
N PRO A 314 8.49 5.28 -12.70
CA PRO A 314 9.43 4.37 -12.02
C PRO A 314 9.56 4.61 -10.51
N ILE A 315 9.61 5.86 -10.07
CA ILE A 315 9.76 6.21 -8.65
C ILE A 315 8.55 5.80 -7.80
N ASP A 316 7.35 5.85 -8.38
CA ASP A 316 6.10 5.39 -7.75
C ASP A 316 6.01 3.86 -7.64
N GLN A 317 6.79 3.12 -8.43
CA GLN A 317 6.79 1.65 -8.42
C GLN A 317 7.60 1.01 -7.28
N GLY A 318 7.95 1.80 -6.25
CA GLY A 318 8.43 1.27 -4.97
C GLY A 318 9.48 2.10 -4.26
N ILE A 319 10.11 3.07 -4.92
CA ILE A 319 11.13 3.92 -4.29
C ILE A 319 10.49 4.80 -3.21
N ILE A 320 9.45 5.58 -3.58
CA ILE A 320 8.70 6.42 -2.62
C ILE A 320 8.19 5.58 -1.46
N PHE A 321 7.67 4.39 -1.76
CA PHE A 321 7.17 3.47 -0.76
C PHE A 321 8.25 3.09 0.27
N CYS A 322 9.41 2.63 -0.21
CA CYS A 322 10.52 2.24 0.66
C CYS A 322 10.99 3.39 1.55
N VAL A 323 11.03 4.63 1.02
CA VAL A 323 11.41 5.82 1.80
C VAL A 323 10.36 6.13 2.87
N LYS A 324 9.07 6.14 2.53
CA LYS A 324 7.98 6.37 3.50
C LYS A 324 7.99 5.34 4.62
N ARG A 325 8.21 4.07 4.27
CA ARG A 325 8.30 2.96 5.25
C ARG A 325 9.42 3.19 6.26
N GLU A 326 10.62 3.56 5.79
CA GLU A 326 11.76 3.78 6.68
C GLU A 326 11.47 4.90 7.69
N VAL A 327 10.85 5.99 7.23
CA VAL A 327 10.43 7.10 8.09
C VAL A 327 9.39 6.66 9.12
N LEU A 328 8.41 5.84 8.72
CA LEU A 328 7.38 5.31 9.63
C LEU A 328 7.97 4.36 10.68
N ASN A 329 8.85 3.45 10.27
CA ASN A 329 9.54 2.54 11.19
C ASN A 329 10.31 3.30 12.27
N GLN A 330 11.08 4.33 11.88
CA GLN A 330 11.83 5.15 12.83
C GLN A 330 10.93 5.95 13.79
N LYS A 331 9.72 6.33 13.35
CA LYS A 331 8.73 6.97 14.23
C LYS A 331 8.13 6.00 15.24
N MET A 332 7.91 4.74 14.88
CA MET A 332 7.28 3.74 15.76
C MET A 332 8.25 3.15 16.79
N ILE A 333 9.56 3.20 16.52
CA ILE A 333 10.61 2.73 17.44
C ILE A 333 10.93 3.75 18.55
N ARG A 334 10.42 4.99 18.45
CA ARG A 334 10.57 6.05 19.45
C ARG A 334 9.32 6.20 20.31
#